data_AF-A0A348WP52-F1
#
_entry.id   AF-A0A348WP52-F1
#
_cell.length_a   1.000
_cell.length_b   1.000
_cell.length_c   1.000
_cell.angle_alpha   90.00
_cell.angle_beta   90.00
_cell.angle_gamma   90.00
#
_symmetry.space_group_name_H-M   'P 1'
#
loop_
_entity.id
_entity.type
_entity.pdbx_description
1 polymer ?
#
loop_
_entity_poly.entity_id
_entity_poly.type
_entity_poly.pdbx_seq_one_letter_code
_entity_poly.pdbx_strand_id
1 'polypeptide(L)'
;MRARQFWNIKNWHWVSSAICLVGMLLFSVTGITLNHPTVFEGDAEITQIEADVPSAIMAGLNAERPLSQAFRQWYQSTTGNPLPDAVNAQWSEFEMYVSLPRAGGDRWFSVDRELHT
;
A
#
# COMPACT_ATOMS: atom_id res chain seq x y z
N MET A 1 49.21 -22.91 -51.27
CA MET A 1 48.18 -22.07 -50.61
C MET A 1 47.50 -22.91 -49.53
N ARG A 2 47.84 -22.74 -48.25
CA ARG A 2 47.22 -23.46 -47.13
C ARG A 2 46.42 -22.48 -46.28
N ALA A 3 45.16 -22.84 -46.05
CA ALA A 3 44.12 -22.05 -45.42
C ALA A 3 44.54 -21.45 -44.07
N ARG A 4 44.80 -20.13 -44.06
CA ARG A 4 45.08 -19.34 -42.85
C ARG A 4 43.89 -18.47 -42.44
N GLN A 5 42.67 -18.95 -42.69
CA GLN A 5 41.44 -18.16 -42.50
C GLN A 5 40.46 -18.78 -41.47
N PHE A 6 40.73 -20.00 -40.99
CA PHE A 6 39.95 -20.63 -39.91
C PHE A 6 40.37 -20.19 -38.49
N TRP A 7 41.47 -19.45 -38.40
CA TRP A 7 41.95 -18.78 -37.19
C TRP A 7 41.35 -17.37 -37.22
N ASN A 8 40.09 -17.17 -36.83
CA ASN A 8 39.77 -16.93 -35.44
C ASN A 8 38.25 -16.98 -35.22
N ILE A 9 37.44 -17.66 -36.04
CA ILE A 9 35.97 -17.63 -35.85
C ILE A 9 35.60 -18.15 -34.46
N LYS A 10 36.17 -19.28 -34.03
CA LYS A 10 36.00 -19.81 -32.66
C LYS A 10 36.54 -18.87 -31.58
N ASN A 11 37.67 -18.22 -31.81
CA ASN A 11 38.26 -17.29 -30.85
C ASN A 11 37.43 -16.00 -30.72
N TRP A 12 36.93 -15.46 -31.84
CA TRP A 12 36.01 -14.32 -31.86
C TRP A 12 34.65 -14.67 -31.25
N HIS A 13 34.13 -15.87 -31.52
CA HIS A 13 32.94 -16.37 -30.84
C HIS A 13 33.19 -16.47 -29.33
N TRP A 14 34.32 -17.04 -28.89
CA TRP A 14 34.60 -17.18 -27.46
C TRP A 14 34.77 -15.82 -26.76
N VAL A 15 35.47 -14.87 -27.40
CA VAL A 15 35.64 -13.51 -26.87
C VAL A 15 34.30 -12.77 -26.80
N SER A 16 33.48 -12.82 -27.85
CA SER A 16 32.16 -12.17 -27.86
C SER A 16 31.17 -12.82 -26.89
N SER A 17 31.18 -14.15 -26.77
CA SER A 17 30.40 -14.88 -25.76
C SER A 17 30.83 -14.54 -24.34
N ALA A 18 32.14 -14.42 -24.08
CA ALA A 18 32.65 -14.02 -22.77
C ALA A 18 32.22 -12.59 -22.40
N ILE A 19 32.31 -11.65 -23.35
CA ILE A 19 31.84 -10.26 -23.15
C ILE A 19 30.33 -10.24 -22.89
N CYS A 20 29.54 -10.99 -23.67
CA CYS A 20 28.10 -11.12 -23.48
C CYS A 20 27.76 -11.70 -22.09
N LEU A 21 28.46 -12.75 -21.68
CA LEU A 21 28.27 -13.37 -20.37
C LEU A 21 28.60 -12.41 -19.22
N VAL A 22 29.71 -11.67 -19.31
CA VAL A 22 30.07 -10.65 -18.31
C VAL A 22 29.01 -9.54 -18.25
N GLY A 23 28.54 -9.07 -19.41
CA GLY A 23 27.46 -8.09 -19.48
C GLY A 23 26.18 -8.59 -18.81
N MET A 24 25.78 -9.84 -19.09
CA MET A 24 24.62 -10.46 -18.47
C MET A 24 24.81 -10.67 -16.96
N LEU A 25 26.00 -11.04 -16.51
CA LEU A 25 26.33 -11.21 -15.09
C LEU A 25 26.24 -9.87 -14.35
N LEU A 26 26.88 -8.82 -14.85
CA LEU A 26 26.83 -7.48 -14.26
C LEU A 26 25.40 -6.94 -14.25
N PHE A 27 24.66 -7.10 -15.36
CA PHE A 27 23.25 -6.72 -15.44
C PHE A 27 22.40 -7.49 -14.42
N SER A 28 22.60 -8.80 -14.29
CA SER A 28 21.89 -9.63 -13.30
C SER A 28 22.22 -9.22 -11.86
N VAL A 29 23.47 -8.88 -11.55
CA VAL A 29 23.87 -8.41 -10.21
C VAL A 29 23.23 -7.05 -9.90
N THR A 30 23.25 -6.10 -10.85
CA THR A 30 22.53 -4.83 -10.69
C THR A 30 21.03 -5.04 -10.60
N GLY A 31 20.47 -5.99 -11.35
CA GLY A 31 19.07 -6.36 -11.32
C GLY A 31 18.64 -6.93 -9.98
N ILE A 32 19.43 -7.84 -9.39
CA ILE A 32 19.19 -8.35 -8.03
C ILE A 32 19.22 -7.22 -7.01
N THR A 33 20.16 -6.28 -7.16
CA THR A 33 20.32 -5.15 -6.23
C THR A 33 19.15 -4.16 -6.33
N LEU A 34 18.71 -3.82 -7.54
CA LEU A 34 17.64 -2.85 -7.77
C LEU A 34 16.24 -3.45 -7.62
N ASN A 35 16.09 -4.75 -7.86
CA ASN A 35 14.82 -5.47 -7.77
C ASN A 35 14.58 -6.09 -6.39
N HIS A 36 15.27 -5.60 -5.35
CA HIS A 36 14.98 -5.97 -3.97
C HIS A 36 14.23 -4.83 -3.23
N PRO A 37 12.95 -4.58 -3.58
CA PRO A 37 12.15 -3.53 -2.94
C PRO A 37 11.93 -3.80 -1.44
N THR A 38 12.01 -5.06 -1.02
CA THR A 38 11.88 -5.47 0.39
C THR A 38 13.02 -5.01 1.30
N VAL A 39 14.10 -4.42 0.77
CA VAL A 39 15.17 -3.82 1.60
C VAL A 39 14.80 -2.40 2.07
N PHE A 40 13.85 -1.76 1.39
CA PHE A 40 13.47 -0.37 1.64
C PHE A 40 11.99 -0.15 1.91
N GLU A 41 11.14 -1.18 1.80
CA GLU A 41 9.80 -1.16 2.38
C GLU A 41 9.95 -1.13 3.92
N GLY A 42 9.70 0.02 4.54
CA GLY A 42 9.56 0.09 5.99
C GLY A 42 8.45 -0.86 6.43
N ASP A 43 8.64 -1.57 7.56
CA ASP A 43 7.62 -2.45 8.11
C ASP A 43 6.30 -1.68 8.27
N ALA A 44 5.33 -1.98 7.41
CA ALA A 44 4.03 -1.33 7.45
C ALA A 44 3.31 -1.80 8.72
N GLU A 45 3.23 -0.91 9.72
CA GLU A 45 2.44 -1.18 10.92
C GLU A 45 0.95 -1.04 10.59
N ILE A 46 0.24 -2.18 10.60
CA ILE A 46 -1.20 -2.24 10.38
C ILE A 46 -1.88 -2.39 11.74
N THR A 47 -2.68 -1.40 12.12
CA THR A 47 -3.53 -1.45 13.31
C THR A 47 -4.99 -1.59 12.89
N GLN A 48 -5.63 -2.68 13.32
CA GLN A 48 -7.07 -2.90 13.15
C GLN A 48 -7.76 -2.73 14.50
N ILE A 49 -8.83 -1.95 14.53
CA ILE A 49 -9.60 -1.64 15.74
C ILE A 49 -11.06 -1.90 15.44
N GLU A 50 -11.66 -2.74 16.25
CA GLU A 50 -13.08 -3.07 16.18
C GLU A 50 -13.71 -2.73 17.53
N ALA A 51 -14.77 -1.93 17.51
CA ALA A 51 -15.39 -1.38 18.71
C ALA A 51 -16.85 -1.05 18.46
N ASP A 52 -17.68 -1.33 19.46
CA ASP A 52 -19.10 -1.02 19.40
C ASP A 52 -19.33 0.50 19.57
N VAL A 53 -20.05 1.08 18.60
CA VAL A 53 -20.48 2.47 18.70
C VAL A 53 -21.66 2.55 19.67
N PRO A 54 -21.59 3.38 20.73
CA PRO A 54 -22.71 3.56 21.65
C PRO A 54 -23.99 4.01 20.92
N SER A 55 -25.13 3.44 21.27
CA SER A 55 -26.42 3.69 20.60
C SER A 55 -26.82 5.18 20.60
N ALA A 56 -26.50 5.92 21.66
CA ALA A 56 -26.74 7.37 21.74
C ALA A 56 -25.95 8.16 20.67
N ILE A 57 -24.76 7.70 20.30
CA ILE A 57 -23.93 8.31 19.26
C ILE A 57 -24.42 7.86 17.87
N MET A 58 -24.80 6.58 17.72
CA MET A 58 -25.39 6.04 16.49
C MET A 58 -26.64 6.78 16.06
N ALA A 59 -27.50 7.16 17.01
CA ALA A 59 -28.71 7.95 16.73
C ALA A 59 -28.41 9.32 16.10
N GLY A 60 -27.19 9.84 16.28
CA GLY A 60 -26.74 11.11 15.71
C GLY A 60 -26.07 10.99 14.34
N LEU A 61 -25.81 9.78 13.83
CA LEU A 61 -25.20 9.56 12.51
C LEU A 61 -26.25 9.72 11.40
N ASN A 62 -26.02 10.68 10.50
CA ASN A 62 -26.92 10.96 9.38
C ASN A 62 -26.10 11.45 8.17
N ALA A 63 -26.45 10.97 6.96
CA ALA A 63 -25.80 11.34 5.71
C ALA A 63 -25.90 12.82 5.34
N GLU A 64 -26.95 13.50 5.80
CA GLU A 64 -27.22 14.91 5.47
C GLU A 64 -26.55 15.87 6.45
N ARG A 65 -25.94 15.36 7.52
CA ARG A 65 -25.34 16.18 8.58
C ARG A 65 -23.87 15.84 8.76
N PRO A 66 -23.03 16.81 9.15
CA PRO A 66 -21.67 16.51 9.52
C PRO A 66 -21.63 15.56 10.73
N LEU A 67 -20.57 14.74 10.81
CA LEU A 67 -20.33 13.86 11.95
C LEU A 67 -20.39 14.65 13.26
N SER A 68 -21.21 14.16 14.19
CA SER A 68 -21.43 14.78 15.49
C SER A 68 -20.12 14.88 16.28
N GLN A 69 -20.02 15.90 17.15
CA GLN A 69 -18.86 16.04 18.03
C GLN A 69 -18.69 14.82 18.95
N ALA A 70 -19.80 14.23 19.40
CA ALA A 70 -19.79 13.01 20.22
C ALA A 70 -19.14 11.84 19.48
N PHE A 71 -19.45 11.65 18.19
CA PHE A 71 -18.81 10.61 17.38
C PHE A 71 -17.32 10.86 17.20
N ARG A 72 -16.92 12.11 16.93
CA ARG A 72 -15.50 12.48 16.77
C ARG A 72 -14.69 12.22 18.05
N GLN A 73 -15.25 12.56 19.21
CA GLN A 73 -14.62 12.32 20.51
C GLN A 73 -14.51 10.83 20.82
N TRP A 74 -15.58 10.07 20.60
CA TRP A 74 -15.56 8.62 20.76
C TRP A 74 -14.51 7.99 19.83
N TYR A 75 -14.52 8.33 18.54
CA TYR A 75 -13.55 7.83 17.57
C TYR A 75 -12.11 8.13 17.99
N GLN A 76 -11.82 9.35 18.45
CA GLN A 76 -10.49 9.70 18.92
C GLN A 76 -10.08 8.92 20.17
N SER A 77 -11.01 8.71 21.11
CA SER A 77 -10.74 7.94 22.32
C SER A 77 -10.47 6.45 22.03
N THR A 78 -11.15 5.90 21.02
CA THR A 78 -11.03 4.49 20.63
C THR A 78 -9.81 4.23 19.75
N THR A 79 -9.53 5.12 18.79
CA THR A 79 -8.46 4.93 17.80
C THR A 79 -7.17 5.66 18.12
N GLY A 80 -7.17 6.53 19.13
CA GLY A 80 -6.06 7.43 19.46
C GLY A 80 -5.83 8.56 18.43
N ASN A 81 -6.62 8.63 17.36
CA ASN A 81 -6.40 9.52 16.24
C ASN A 81 -7.59 10.47 16.02
N PRO A 82 -7.37 11.78 15.80
CA PRO A 82 -8.46 12.69 15.47
C PRO A 82 -8.98 12.46 14.05
N LEU A 83 -10.23 12.90 13.82
CA LEU A 83 -10.83 13.04 12.50
C LEU A 83 -10.64 14.48 11.99
N PRO A 84 -10.38 14.69 10.69
CA PRO A 84 -10.40 16.03 10.09
C PRO A 84 -11.76 16.73 10.22
N ASP A 85 -11.79 18.06 10.13
CA ASP A 85 -13.03 18.83 10.22
C ASP A 85 -14.01 18.47 9.09
N ALA A 86 -13.51 18.36 7.86
CA ALA A 86 -14.25 17.88 6.72
C ALA A 86 -13.93 16.41 6.46
N VAL A 87 -14.95 15.55 6.57
CA VAL A 87 -14.86 14.12 6.28
C VAL A 87 -15.85 13.81 5.16
N ASN A 88 -15.36 13.20 4.09
CA ASN A 88 -16.21 12.70 3.02
C ASN A 88 -16.65 11.28 3.35
N ALA A 89 -17.79 11.17 4.01
CA ALA A 89 -18.41 9.89 4.31
C ALA A 89 -19.24 9.40 3.12
N GLN A 90 -19.02 8.15 2.72
CA GLN A 90 -19.83 7.44 1.75
C GLN A 90 -20.86 6.62 2.51
N TRP A 91 -22.13 6.75 2.12
CA TRP A 91 -23.24 6.14 2.83
C TRP A 91 -23.91 5.08 1.98
N SER A 92 -24.08 3.90 2.56
CA SER A 92 -24.92 2.82 2.09
C SER A 92 -26.17 2.70 2.99
N GLU A 93 -27.07 1.78 2.66
CA GLU A 93 -28.23 1.44 3.48
C GLU A 93 -27.80 0.95 4.87
N PHE A 94 -26.76 0.11 4.93
CA PHE A 94 -26.31 -0.57 6.15
C PHE A 94 -24.96 -0.08 6.68
N GLU A 95 -24.23 0.76 5.94
CA GLU A 95 -22.85 1.10 6.30
C GLU A 95 -22.54 2.57 6.02
N MET A 96 -21.72 3.17 6.87
CA MET A 96 -21.02 4.41 6.58
C MET A 96 -19.52 4.12 6.42
N TYR A 97 -18.97 4.40 5.25
CA TYR A 97 -17.55 4.22 4.95
C TYR A 97 -16.83 5.57 4.85
N VAL A 98 -15.63 5.65 5.42
CA VAL A 98 -14.80 6.85 5.38
C VAL A 98 -13.35 6.48 5.04
N SER A 99 -12.82 7.09 3.99
CA SER A 99 -11.39 7.02 3.66
C SER A 99 -10.65 8.29 4.10
N LEU A 100 -9.48 8.09 4.72
CA LEU A 100 -8.61 9.12 5.29
C LEU A 100 -7.15 8.87 4.84
N PRO A 101 -6.87 8.96 3.51
CA PRO A 101 -5.51 8.77 3.01
C PRO A 101 -4.57 9.84 3.57
N ARG A 102 -3.35 9.45 3.94
CA ARG A 102 -2.29 10.37 4.41
C ARG A 102 -0.97 10.10 3.69
N ALA A 103 -0.04 11.05 3.76
CA ALA A 103 1.31 10.79 3.28
C ALA A 103 1.95 9.64 4.08
N GLY A 104 2.46 8.62 3.38
CA GLY A 104 3.11 7.47 4.01
C GLY A 104 2.17 6.60 4.85
N GLY A 105 0.87 6.56 4.54
CA GLY A 105 -0.04 5.58 5.14
C GLY A 105 -1.48 5.78 4.71
N ASP A 106 -2.29 4.75 4.94
CA ASP A 106 -3.72 4.81 4.67
C ASP A 106 -4.49 4.55 5.97
N ARG A 107 -5.62 5.23 6.10
CA ARG A 107 -6.56 5.02 7.20
C ARG A 107 -7.94 5.01 6.61
N TRP A 108 -8.75 4.07 7.04
CA TRP A 108 -10.16 4.03 6.72
C TRP A 108 -10.89 3.44 7.91
N PHE A 109 -12.18 3.68 7.95
CA PHE A 109 -13.06 2.99 8.88
C PHE A 109 -14.43 2.86 8.24
N SER A 110 -15.13 1.82 8.64
CA SER A 110 -16.55 1.73 8.42
C SER A 110 -17.31 1.64 9.73
N VAL A 111 -18.56 2.07 9.68
CA VAL A 111 -19.50 1.95 10.78
C VAL A 111 -20.69 1.18 10.25
N ASP A 112 -20.92 0.02 10.83
CA ASP A 112 -22.14 -0.74 10.62
C ASP A 112 -23.32 0.01 11.24
N ARG A 113 -24.39 0.13 10.47
CA ARG A 113 -25.64 0.81 10.80
C ARG A 113 -26.81 -0.17 10.83
N GLU A 114 -26.57 -1.45 10.61
CA GLU A 114 -27.55 -2.49 10.86
C GLU A 114 -27.86 -2.47 12.36
N LEU A 115 -29.01 -1.85 12.70
CA LEU A 115 -29.53 -1.93 14.06
C LEU A 115 -29.81 -3.41 14.32
N HIS A 116 -29.02 -4.03 15.19
CA HIS A 116 -29.47 -5.19 15.95
C HIS A 116 -30.70 -4.76 16.77
N THR A 117 -31.87 -4.87 16.14
CA THR A 117 -33.18 -4.80 16.79
C THR A 117 -33.36 -5.94 17.78
#